data_AF-A0A3R8Q9E9-F1
#
_entry.id   AF-A0A3R8Q9E9-F1
#
_cell.length_a   1.000
_cell.length_b   1.000
_cell.length_c   1.000
_cell.angle_alpha   90.00
_cell.angle_beta   90.00
_cell.angle_gamma   90.00
#
_symmetry.space_group_name_H-M   'P 1'
#
loop_
_entity.id
_entity.type
_entity.pdbx_description
1 polymer ?
#
loop_
_entity_poly.entity_id
_entity_poly.type
_entity_poly.pdbx_seq_one_letter_code
_entity_poly.pdbx_strand_id
1 'polypeptide(L)'
;MTTLPRGEAAEVHRVARRRRAVAAAGAVAAGLLVLSACDKPTPTATITVGRDTVSSEAVCYNDGNALDAKALTECAKKTGDAKAISVGEDSTVRIGVDPKIADAGWAVLVNGRPFTSLSKETYRTLPGNAFFNEQYGTGGNSNTLVIQMGSNPTKGVWSFKLKKA
;
A
#
# COMPACT_ATOMS: atom_id res chain seq x y z
N MET A 1 78.46 -56.37 -13.13
CA MET A 1 78.78 -55.90 -14.49
C MET A 1 77.47 -55.44 -15.10
N THR A 2 77.24 -54.12 -15.12
CA THR A 2 77.16 -53.28 -16.35
C THR A 2 75.97 -53.68 -17.24
N THR A 3 75.02 -52.85 -17.68
CA THR A 3 74.81 -51.39 -17.73
C THR A 3 73.41 -51.17 -18.31
N LEU A 4 72.74 -50.08 -17.92
CA LEU A 4 71.48 -49.55 -18.53
C LEU A 4 71.70 -49.14 -20.01
N PRO A 5 70.63 -49.01 -20.83
CA PRO A 5 70.03 -47.68 -21.07
C PRO A 5 68.48 -47.70 -21.16
N ARG A 6 67.75 -46.71 -20.61
CA ARG A 6 67.35 -45.40 -21.18
C ARG A 6 66.52 -45.47 -22.48
N GLY A 7 65.26 -45.04 -22.38
CA GLY A 7 64.36 -44.61 -23.46
C GLY A 7 63.03 -44.17 -22.83
N GLU A 8 62.88 -42.90 -22.46
CA GLU A 8 62.24 -41.80 -23.20
C GLU A 8 60.70 -41.81 -23.13
N ALA A 9 60.16 -40.67 -22.73
CA ALA A 9 58.77 -40.46 -22.34
C ALA A 9 57.87 -40.18 -23.56
N ALA A 10 56.65 -40.71 -23.53
CA ALA A 10 55.54 -40.20 -24.32
C ALA A 10 54.36 -39.93 -23.38
N GLU A 11 54.20 -38.66 -23.01
CA GLU A 11 53.01 -38.14 -22.36
C GLU A 11 51.91 -38.00 -23.42
N VAL A 12 50.96 -38.94 -23.45
CA VAL A 12 49.82 -38.88 -24.37
C VAL A 12 48.59 -38.41 -23.59
N HIS A 13 48.12 -37.24 -24.02
CA HIS A 13 46.96 -36.51 -23.55
C HIS A 13 45.71 -37.35 -23.21
N ARG A 14 45.14 -37.09 -22.03
CA ARG A 14 43.77 -37.47 -21.68
C ARG A 14 42.77 -36.76 -22.62
N VAL A 15 41.95 -37.54 -23.32
CA VAL A 15 40.67 -37.07 -23.89
C VAL A 15 39.56 -38.02 -23.46
N ALA A 16 38.54 -37.42 -22.84
CA ALA A 16 37.37 -38.03 -22.23
C ALA A 16 36.52 -38.86 -23.20
N ARG A 17 35.74 -39.82 -22.66
CA ARG A 17 34.28 -39.98 -22.87
C ARG A 17 33.76 -41.39 -22.51
N ARG A 18 32.85 -41.46 -21.54
CA ARG A 18 31.64 -42.35 -21.47
C ARG A 18 30.84 -41.92 -20.23
N ARG A 19 29.93 -40.95 -20.31
CA ARG A 19 28.48 -41.12 -20.60
C ARG A 19 27.88 -42.39 -19.98
N ARG A 20 27.32 -42.24 -18.78
CA ARG A 20 26.06 -42.88 -18.41
C ARG A 20 25.13 -41.79 -17.89
N ALA A 21 24.09 -41.55 -18.70
CA ALA A 21 22.87 -40.89 -18.28
C ALA A 21 22.16 -41.76 -17.22
N VAL A 22 21.37 -41.17 -16.34
CA VAL A 22 19.90 -41.26 -16.34
C VAL A 22 19.37 -40.38 -15.20
N ALA A 23 18.26 -39.72 -15.52
CA ALA A 23 17.54 -38.74 -14.73
C ALA A 23 16.96 -39.27 -13.41
N ALA A 24 16.89 -38.39 -12.42
CA ALA A 24 15.73 -38.28 -11.55
C ALA A 24 15.53 -36.79 -11.25
N ALA A 25 14.72 -36.14 -12.09
CA ALA A 25 14.22 -34.81 -11.82
C ALA A 25 13.23 -34.86 -10.65
N GLY A 26 13.41 -33.96 -9.70
CA GLY A 26 12.37 -33.14 -9.07
C GLY A 26 11.11 -33.80 -8.51
N ALA A 27 10.93 -33.63 -7.20
CA ALA A 27 9.72 -33.00 -6.68
C ALA A 27 10.05 -32.42 -5.29
N VAL A 28 10.65 -31.22 -5.25
CA VAL A 28 10.51 -30.42 -4.03
C VAL A 28 9.07 -29.96 -4.05
N ALA A 29 8.21 -30.68 -3.34
CA ALA A 29 6.86 -30.22 -3.04
C ALA A 29 6.97 -29.01 -2.12
N ALA A 30 7.26 -27.85 -2.71
CA ALA A 30 6.94 -26.57 -2.10
C ALA A 30 5.41 -26.46 -2.10
N GLY A 31 4.78 -27.09 -1.10
CA GLY A 31 3.41 -26.79 -0.70
C GLY A 31 3.37 -25.42 -0.04
N LEU A 32 3.82 -24.39 -0.75
CA LEU A 32 3.70 -23.00 -0.35
C LEU A 32 2.38 -22.48 -0.91
N LEU A 33 1.40 -22.40 -0.02
CA LEU A 33 0.37 -21.36 0.03
C LEU A 33 -0.23 -20.97 -1.33
N VAL A 34 -1.29 -21.68 -1.74
CA VAL A 34 -2.33 -21.04 -2.53
C VAL A 34 -3.12 -20.12 -1.60
N LEU A 35 -2.54 -18.96 -1.26
CA LEU A 35 -3.33 -17.77 -1.00
C LEU A 35 -3.72 -17.21 -2.37
N SER A 36 -4.67 -17.85 -3.07
CA SER A 36 -5.28 -17.30 -4.28
C SER A 36 -6.32 -16.21 -3.95
N ALA A 37 -5.98 -15.37 -2.98
CA ALA A 37 -6.41 -13.98 -2.90
C ALA A 37 -5.12 -13.15 -3.01
N CYS A 38 -4.46 -13.24 -4.16
CA CYS A 38 -3.53 -12.20 -4.60
C CYS A 38 -4.35 -10.96 -5.04
N ASP A 39 -5.29 -10.53 -4.20
CA ASP A 39 -5.89 -9.20 -4.31
C ASP A 39 -4.70 -8.23 -4.22
N LYS A 40 -4.44 -7.55 -5.32
CA LYS A 40 -3.41 -6.54 -5.41
C LYS A 40 -3.61 -5.58 -4.22
N PRO A 41 -2.59 -5.35 -3.37
CA PRO A 41 -2.78 -4.56 -2.17
C PRO A 41 -3.33 -3.19 -2.58
N THR A 42 -4.43 -2.79 -1.95
CA THR A 42 -5.00 -1.48 -2.19
C THR A 42 -3.99 -0.41 -1.78
N PRO A 43 -3.91 0.72 -2.52
CA PRO A 43 -3.01 1.77 -2.11
C PRO A 43 -3.40 2.28 -0.73
N THR A 44 -2.41 2.59 0.09
CA THR A 44 -2.55 2.97 1.49
C THR A 44 -2.62 4.49 1.64
N ALA A 45 -3.39 4.94 2.63
CA ALA A 45 -3.35 6.30 3.11
C ALA A 45 -2.97 6.34 4.59
N THR A 46 -2.31 7.41 5.01
CA THR A 46 -1.71 7.55 6.34
C THR A 46 -2.01 8.92 6.93
N ILE A 47 -2.41 8.94 8.20
CA ILE A 47 -2.59 10.16 8.99
C ILE A 47 -1.52 10.16 10.08
N THR A 48 -0.78 11.27 10.19
CA THR A 48 0.24 11.48 11.22
C THR A 48 -0.04 12.76 11.99
N VAL A 49 -0.02 12.66 13.33
CA VAL A 49 -0.20 13.79 14.26
C VAL A 49 0.91 13.70 15.30
N GLY A 50 1.85 14.65 15.27
CA GLY A 50 3.03 14.58 16.11
C GLY A 50 3.84 13.31 15.84
N ARG A 51 3.84 12.37 16.79
CA ARG A 51 4.51 11.05 16.70
C ARG A 51 3.56 9.90 16.42
N ASP A 52 2.25 10.14 16.49
CA ASP A 52 1.25 9.11 16.29
C ASP A 52 0.91 9.00 14.80
N THR A 53 0.78 7.77 14.33
CA THR A 53 0.49 7.47 12.92
C THR A 53 -0.54 6.35 12.82
N VAL A 54 -1.52 6.54 11.95
CA VAL A 54 -2.47 5.50 11.57
C VAL A 54 -2.53 5.38 10.06
N SER A 55 -2.38 4.16 9.56
CA SER A 55 -2.50 3.85 8.14
C SER A 55 -3.67 2.92 7.90
N SER A 56 -4.41 3.17 6.81
CA SER A 56 -5.53 2.34 6.40
C SER A 56 -5.43 2.00 4.92
N GLU A 57 -5.84 0.78 4.61
CA GLU A 57 -6.23 0.37 3.28
C GLU A 57 -7.56 1.02 2.87
N ALA A 58 -7.89 0.90 1.59
CA ALA A 58 -9.11 1.50 1.07
C ALA A 58 -10.34 0.81 1.65
N VAL A 59 -11.30 1.61 2.11
CA VAL A 59 -12.65 1.12 2.42
C VAL A 59 -13.33 0.63 1.14
N CYS A 60 -13.03 1.32 0.04
CA CYS A 60 -13.43 0.95 -1.31
C CYS A 60 -12.40 1.40 -2.32
N TYR A 61 -12.13 0.54 -3.29
CA TYR A 61 -11.22 0.82 -4.39
C TYR A 61 -11.58 -0.10 -5.56
N ASN A 62 -11.62 0.45 -6.77
CA ASN A 62 -11.90 -0.33 -7.99
C ASN A 62 -10.68 -0.37 -8.92
N ASP A 63 -9.49 -0.66 -8.38
CA ASP A 63 -8.24 -0.71 -9.15
C ASP A 63 -7.94 0.54 -10.00
N GLY A 64 -8.38 1.70 -9.50
CA GLY A 64 -8.23 2.99 -10.20
C GLY A 64 -9.31 3.28 -11.24
N ASN A 65 -10.27 2.38 -11.43
CA ASN A 65 -11.48 2.60 -12.22
C ASN A 65 -12.54 3.35 -11.40
N ALA A 66 -13.55 3.86 -12.10
CA ALA A 66 -14.69 4.52 -11.49
C ALA A 66 -15.46 3.56 -10.58
N LEU A 67 -15.86 4.01 -9.39
CA LEU A 67 -16.87 3.38 -8.56
C LEU A 67 -18.25 3.82 -9.04
N ASP A 68 -19.16 2.86 -9.21
CA ASP A 68 -20.57 3.16 -9.49
C ASP A 68 -21.30 3.66 -8.23
N ALA A 69 -22.52 4.18 -8.42
CA ALA A 69 -23.31 4.73 -7.31
C ALA A 69 -23.66 3.70 -6.23
N LYS A 70 -23.82 2.43 -6.62
CA LYS A 70 -24.14 1.34 -5.67
C LYS A 70 -22.93 1.05 -4.79
N ALA A 71 -21.75 0.90 -5.40
CA ALA A 71 -20.49 0.72 -4.71
C ALA A 71 -20.28 1.87 -3.72
N LEU A 72 -20.42 3.13 -4.14
CA LEU A 72 -20.27 4.29 -3.27
C LEU A 72 -21.24 4.27 -2.07
N THR A 73 -22.48 3.83 -2.27
CA THR A 73 -23.47 3.69 -1.20
C THR A 73 -23.07 2.61 -0.19
N GLU A 74 -22.52 1.49 -0.66
CA GLU A 74 -21.98 0.43 0.19
C GLU A 74 -20.72 0.88 0.95
N CYS A 75 -19.87 1.69 0.30
CA CYS A 75 -18.67 2.27 0.91
C CYS A 75 -19.01 3.15 2.10
N ALA A 76 -20.01 4.04 1.94
CA ALA A 76 -20.43 4.97 2.99
C ALA A 76 -20.78 4.26 4.29
N LYS A 77 -21.40 3.07 4.22
CA LYS A 77 -21.78 2.26 5.38
C LYS A 77 -20.58 1.69 6.15
N LYS A 78 -19.46 1.45 5.48
CA LYS A 78 -18.23 0.87 6.07
C LYS A 78 -17.30 1.90 6.71
N THR A 79 -17.55 3.19 6.50
CA THR A 79 -16.71 4.27 7.09
C THR A 79 -16.76 4.31 8.62
N GLY A 80 -17.76 3.68 9.25
CA GLY A 80 -17.91 3.61 10.70
C GLY A 80 -16.80 2.85 11.44
N ASP A 81 -16.12 1.90 10.78
CA ASP A 81 -15.10 1.02 11.37
C ASP A 81 -13.67 1.56 11.23
N ALA A 82 -13.56 2.84 10.84
CA ALA A 82 -12.29 3.51 10.60
C ALA A 82 -11.39 3.58 11.84
N LYS A 83 -10.08 3.41 11.63
CA LYS A 83 -9.04 3.60 12.65
C LYS A 83 -9.10 5.04 13.19
N ALA A 84 -8.86 5.19 14.49
CA ALA A 84 -8.93 6.47 15.16
C ALA A 84 -7.54 7.04 15.49
N ILE A 85 -7.39 8.36 15.45
CA ILE A 85 -6.22 9.09 15.91
C ILE A 85 -6.65 10.35 16.69
N SER A 86 -5.92 10.68 17.75
CA SER A 86 -6.15 11.89 18.53
C SER A 86 -5.48 13.10 17.89
N VAL A 87 -6.18 14.23 17.89
CA VAL A 87 -5.76 15.48 17.25
C VAL A 87 -5.95 16.62 18.24
N GLY A 88 -4.84 17.26 18.61
CA GLY A 88 -4.88 18.49 19.42
C GLY A 88 -5.19 19.71 18.54
N GLU A 89 -5.79 20.74 19.13
CA GLU A 89 -6.15 21.97 18.38
C GLU A 89 -4.92 22.69 17.82
N ASP A 90 -3.82 22.75 18.58
CA ASP A 90 -2.55 23.35 18.14
C ASP A 90 -1.66 22.39 17.34
N SER A 91 -2.15 21.16 17.08
CA SER A 91 -1.37 20.16 16.37
C SER A 91 -1.40 20.36 14.85
N THR A 92 -0.50 19.67 14.17
CA THR A 92 -0.45 19.61 12.71
C THR A 92 -0.81 18.20 12.25
N VAL A 93 -1.88 18.08 11.45
CA VAL A 93 -2.31 16.83 10.85
C VAL A 93 -1.67 16.69 9.47
N ARG A 94 -0.84 15.66 9.31
CA ARG A 94 -0.23 15.31 8.02
C ARG A 94 -0.99 14.14 7.41
N ILE A 95 -1.44 14.32 6.19
CA ILE A 95 -2.19 13.32 5.43
C ILE A 95 -1.30 12.91 4.27
N GLY A 96 -0.82 11.67 4.30
CA GLY A 96 -0.01 11.07 3.25
C GLY A 96 -0.83 10.04 2.47
N VAL A 97 -0.60 9.97 1.17
CA VAL A 97 -1.22 9.01 0.28
C VAL A 97 -0.17 8.38 -0.62
N ASP A 98 -0.39 7.12 -1.01
CA ASP A 98 0.46 6.47 -2.01
C ASP A 98 0.46 7.23 -3.35
N PRO A 99 1.57 7.20 -4.12
CA PRO A 99 1.67 7.88 -5.42
C PRO A 99 0.52 7.57 -6.38
N LYS A 100 0.00 6.34 -6.39
CA LYS A 100 -1.16 5.96 -7.22
C LYS A 100 -2.43 6.78 -6.89
N ILE A 101 -2.61 7.16 -5.62
CA ILE A 101 -3.70 8.02 -5.17
C ILE A 101 -3.46 9.45 -5.63
N ALA A 102 -2.22 9.93 -5.48
CA ALA A 102 -1.78 11.26 -5.90
C ALA A 102 -1.96 11.46 -7.42
N ASP A 103 -1.53 10.51 -8.25
CA ASP A 103 -1.63 10.58 -9.71
C ASP A 103 -3.07 10.74 -10.21
N ALA A 104 -4.00 10.01 -9.59
CA ALA A 104 -5.43 10.07 -9.87
C ALA A 104 -6.09 11.37 -9.35
N GLY A 105 -5.40 12.09 -8.47
CA GLY A 105 -5.90 13.24 -7.75
C GLY A 105 -6.76 12.82 -6.56
N TRP A 106 -6.67 13.56 -5.45
CA TRP A 106 -7.48 13.30 -4.27
C TRP A 106 -7.83 14.55 -3.48
N ALA A 107 -8.90 14.45 -2.70
CA ALA A 107 -9.37 15.50 -1.81
C ALA A 107 -9.73 14.89 -0.45
N VAL A 108 -9.75 15.75 0.57
CA VAL A 108 -10.24 15.42 1.90
C VAL A 108 -11.70 15.85 2.00
N LEU A 109 -12.51 14.96 2.55
CA LEU A 109 -13.85 15.25 3.01
C LEU A 109 -13.86 15.09 4.53
N VAL A 110 -14.62 15.93 5.22
CA VAL A 110 -14.88 15.78 6.66
C VAL A 110 -16.39 15.69 6.84
N ASN A 111 -16.85 14.64 7.53
CA ASN A 111 -18.27 14.34 7.72
C ASN A 111 -19.07 14.32 6.40
N GLY A 112 -18.45 13.79 5.34
CA GLY A 112 -19.05 13.70 4.00
C GLY A 112 -19.07 15.01 3.20
N ARG A 113 -18.50 16.10 3.73
CA ARG A 113 -18.43 17.41 3.06
C ARG A 113 -17.04 17.66 2.50
N PRO A 114 -16.89 18.22 1.29
CA PRO A 114 -15.58 18.65 0.78
C PRO A 114 -14.88 19.59 1.74
N PHE A 115 -13.64 19.26 2.10
CA PHE A 115 -12.81 20.02 3.04
C PHE A 115 -11.57 20.61 2.38
N THR A 116 -11.06 19.95 1.34
CA THR A 116 -9.97 20.48 0.50
C THR A 116 -10.34 20.42 -0.97
N SER A 117 -9.64 21.22 -1.78
CA SER A 117 -9.62 21.03 -3.23
C SER A 117 -8.84 19.77 -3.63
N LEU A 118 -9.11 19.28 -4.84
CA LEU A 118 -8.39 18.16 -5.43
C LEU A 118 -6.89 18.49 -5.55
N SER A 119 -6.03 17.50 -5.33
CA SER A 119 -4.57 17.61 -5.37
C SER A 119 -3.94 16.41 -6.02
N LYS A 120 -2.77 16.60 -6.63
CA LYS A 120 -1.89 15.51 -7.06
C LYS A 120 -0.63 15.36 -6.21
N GLU A 121 -0.55 16.06 -5.08
CA GLU A 121 0.56 15.89 -4.15
C GLU A 121 0.41 14.58 -3.37
N THR A 122 1.51 13.94 -2.99
CA THR A 122 1.49 12.73 -2.16
C THR A 122 1.20 13.01 -0.70
N TYR A 123 1.16 14.28 -0.30
CA TYR A 123 0.81 14.67 1.05
C TYR A 123 0.12 16.04 1.10
N ARG A 124 -0.64 16.26 2.18
CA ARG A 124 -1.13 17.57 2.58
C ARG A 124 -1.04 17.73 4.09
N THR A 125 -0.96 18.98 4.52
CA THR A 125 -0.90 19.35 5.92
C THR A 125 -2.06 20.27 6.24
N LEU A 126 -2.77 19.99 7.34
CA LEU A 126 -3.90 20.78 7.81
C LEU A 126 -3.73 21.06 9.32
N PRO A 127 -4.11 22.24 9.80
CA PRO A 127 -4.03 22.56 11.22
C PRO A 127 -5.14 21.78 11.98
N GLY A 128 -4.80 21.28 13.17
CA GLY A 128 -5.68 20.40 13.95
C GLY A 128 -7.00 21.06 14.34
N ASN A 129 -6.98 22.33 14.70
CA ASN A 129 -8.16 23.15 15.03
C ASN A 129 -9.22 23.17 13.92
N ALA A 130 -8.83 23.02 12.64
CA ALA A 130 -9.78 23.02 11.52
C ALA A 130 -10.71 21.80 11.55
N PHE A 131 -10.34 20.73 12.26
CA PHE A 131 -11.15 19.51 12.40
C PHE A 131 -12.08 19.52 13.62
N PHE A 132 -12.05 20.56 14.45
CA PHE A 132 -12.88 20.68 15.67
C PHE A 132 -13.47 22.09 15.81
N ASN A 133 -13.89 22.68 14.69
CA ASN A 133 -14.39 24.06 14.65
C ASN A 133 -15.75 24.12 13.92
N GLU A 134 -16.77 24.61 14.63
CA GLU A 134 -18.15 24.70 14.14
C GLU A 134 -18.28 25.54 12.87
N GLN A 135 -17.43 26.56 12.69
CA GLN A 135 -17.42 27.40 11.49
C GLN A 135 -17.13 26.60 10.21
N TYR A 136 -16.38 25.50 10.32
CA TYR A 136 -16.09 24.59 9.20
C TYR A 136 -17.03 23.38 9.14
N GLY A 137 -18.05 23.32 10.02
CA GLY A 137 -18.95 22.17 10.13
C GLY A 137 -18.28 20.93 10.72
N THR A 138 -17.18 21.10 11.47
CA THR A 138 -16.37 20.03 12.06
C THR A 138 -16.40 20.06 13.59
N GLY A 139 -17.45 20.60 14.21
CA GLY A 139 -17.56 20.70 15.67
C GLY A 139 -17.58 19.36 16.42
N GLY A 140 -17.72 19.42 17.75
CA GLY A 140 -17.80 18.24 18.63
C GLY A 140 -16.45 17.62 18.98
N ASN A 141 -16.47 16.38 19.50
CA ASN A 141 -15.27 15.67 19.99
C ASN A 141 -14.75 14.60 19.02
N SER A 142 -15.47 14.35 17.92
CA SER A 142 -15.09 13.34 16.93
C SER A 142 -15.59 13.72 15.55
N ASN A 143 -14.74 13.57 14.55
CA ASN A 143 -15.05 13.82 13.14
C ASN A 143 -14.57 12.67 12.27
N THR A 144 -15.25 12.43 11.15
CA THR A 144 -14.84 11.42 10.17
C THR A 144 -14.09 12.10 9.04
N LEU A 145 -12.80 11.82 8.92
CA LEU A 145 -11.98 12.24 7.80
C LEU A 145 -12.04 11.16 6.71
N VAL A 146 -12.32 11.57 5.49
CA VAL A 146 -12.34 10.72 4.32
C VAL A 146 -11.38 11.26 3.28
N ILE A 147 -10.52 10.40 2.75
CA ILE A 147 -9.71 10.68 1.57
C ILE A 147 -10.45 10.10 0.38
N GLN A 148 -10.79 10.95 -0.59
CA GLN A 148 -11.47 10.55 -1.82
C GLN A 148 -10.50 10.66 -2.99
N MET A 149 -10.23 9.55 -3.66
CA MET A 149 -9.47 9.51 -4.91
C MET A 149 -10.42 9.77 -6.09
N GLY A 150 -10.06 10.72 -6.94
CA GLY A 150 -10.87 11.20 -8.05
C GLY A 150 -12.00 12.14 -7.59
N SER A 151 -12.27 13.19 -8.37
CA SER A 151 -13.35 14.14 -8.09
C SER A 151 -14.69 13.69 -8.66
N ASN A 152 -14.71 13.24 -9.91
CA ASN A 152 -15.86 12.62 -10.58
C ASN A 152 -15.39 11.92 -11.86
N PRO A 153 -15.41 10.58 -11.93
CA PRO A 153 -15.91 9.65 -10.91
C PRO A 153 -14.93 9.43 -9.75
N THR A 154 -15.47 9.07 -8.57
CA THR A 154 -14.67 8.60 -7.43
C THR A 154 -14.12 7.21 -7.75
N LYS A 155 -12.85 6.98 -7.42
CA LYS A 155 -12.11 5.74 -7.72
C LYS A 155 -11.74 4.94 -6.47
N GLY A 156 -11.68 5.63 -5.32
CA GLY A 156 -11.38 5.01 -4.05
C GLY A 156 -11.64 5.93 -2.85
N VAL A 157 -11.83 5.31 -1.69
CA VAL A 157 -12.20 5.97 -0.43
C VAL A 157 -11.44 5.35 0.73
N TRP A 158 -10.80 6.18 1.56
CA TRP A 158 -10.18 5.80 2.83
C TRP A 158 -10.82 6.61 3.95
N SER A 159 -11.04 6.00 5.12
CA SER A 159 -11.72 6.66 6.23
C SER A 159 -10.91 6.54 7.51
N PHE A 160 -10.90 7.63 8.28
CA PHE A 160 -10.24 7.77 9.57
C PHE A 160 -11.17 8.49 10.54
N LYS A 161 -11.17 8.08 11.81
CA LYS A 161 -11.79 8.86 12.88
C LYS A 161 -10.78 9.79 13.51
N LEU A 162 -11.10 11.07 13.55
CA LEU A 162 -10.32 12.07 14.29
C LEU A 162 -11.03 12.30 15.63
N LYS A 163 -10.30 12.14 16.74
CA LYS A 163 -10.80 12.45 18.08
C LYS A 163 -10.09 13.69 18.60
N LYS A 164 -10.85 14.58 19.23
CA LYS A 164 -10.26 15.72 19.93
C LYS A 164 -9.40 15.19 21.09
N ALA A 165 -8.15 15.64 21.16
CA ALA A 165 -7.23 15.30 22.24
C ALA A 165 -7.54 16.07 23.53
#